data_AF-A0A961YX90-F1
#
_entry.id   AF-A0A961YX90-F1
#
_cell.length_a   1.000
_cell.length_b   1.000
_cell.length_c   1.000
_cell.angle_alpha   90.00
_cell.angle_beta   90.00
_cell.angle_gamma   90.00
#
_symmetry.space_group_name_H-M   'P 1'
#
loop_
_entity.id
_entity.type
_entity.pdbx_description
1 polymer ?
#
loop_
_entity_poly.entity_id
_entity_poly.type
_entity_poly.pdbx_seq_one_letter_code
_entity_poly.pdbx_strand_id
1 'polypeptide(L)'
;PIVDAGMRELWHTGWMHNRVRMVVASFLTKHLLADWRIGERWFWDTLVDADAANNPFGWQWVAGAGYDAQPYFRIFNPVLQGEKFDANGAYVRRWVPEIAGLPDRYVHRPWDAPPIERAAAGVRLGHDYPEPVVDHGAARRRALDAFEAMRKGMRD
;
A
#
# COMPACT_ATOMS: atom_id res chain seq x y z
N PRO A 1 -4.17 -5.45 3.70
CA PRO A 1 -5.16 -5.97 2.71
C PRO A 1 -5.16 -5.26 1.35
N ILE A 2 -5.52 -3.97 1.27
CA ILE A 2 -5.63 -3.28 -0.04
C ILE A 2 -4.32 -3.24 -0.84
N VAL A 3 -3.18 -3.14 -0.14
CA VAL A 3 -1.84 -3.21 -0.75
C VAL A 3 -1.62 -4.59 -1.35
N ASP A 4 -1.85 -5.66 -0.58
CA ASP A 4 -1.66 -7.03 -1.02
C ASP A 4 -2.61 -7.41 -2.15
N ALA A 5 -3.86 -6.96 -2.08
CA ALA A 5 -4.84 -7.13 -3.15
C ALA A 5 -4.33 -6.54 -4.47
N GLY A 6 -3.76 -5.34 -4.43
CA GLY A 6 -3.07 -4.72 -5.55
C GLY A 6 -1.90 -5.55 -6.06
N MET A 7 -0.96 -5.89 -5.19
CA MET A 7 0.23 -6.63 -5.58
C MET A 7 -0.12 -8.02 -6.17
N ARG A 8 -1.18 -8.66 -5.67
CA ARG A 8 -1.71 -9.93 -6.21
C ARG A 8 -2.43 -9.72 -7.54
N GLU A 9 -3.27 -8.70 -7.69
CA GLU A 9 -3.90 -8.36 -8.97
C GLU A 9 -2.84 -8.16 -10.06
N LEU A 10 -1.82 -7.36 -9.75
CA LEU A 10 -0.69 -7.10 -10.65
C LEU A 10 0.00 -8.38 -11.07
N TRP A 11 0.35 -9.24 -10.11
CA TRP A 11 1.06 -10.49 -10.43
C TRP A 11 0.22 -11.45 -11.29
N HIS A 12 -1.09 -11.52 -11.06
CA HIS A 12 -1.96 -12.46 -11.76
C HIS A 12 -2.42 -11.96 -13.13
N THR A 13 -2.53 -10.64 -13.32
CA THR A 13 -3.18 -10.05 -14.51
C THR A 13 -2.27 -9.13 -15.32
N GLY A 14 -1.15 -8.72 -14.74
CA GLY A 14 -0.30 -7.67 -15.26
C GLY A 14 -0.97 -6.29 -15.29
N TRP A 15 -2.07 -6.10 -14.57
CA TRP A 15 -2.76 -4.82 -14.48
C TRP A 15 -3.01 -4.47 -13.02
N MET A 16 -3.13 -3.18 -12.72
CA MET A 16 -3.55 -2.70 -11.41
C MET A 16 -4.32 -1.40 -11.57
N HIS A 17 -5.43 -1.23 -10.85
CA HIS A 17 -6.18 0.02 -10.88
C HIS A 17 -5.33 1.20 -10.39
N ASN A 18 -5.42 2.36 -11.05
CA ASN A 18 -4.55 3.52 -10.77
C ASN A 18 -4.56 3.96 -9.30
N ARG A 19 -5.73 3.96 -8.64
CA ARG A 19 -5.81 4.26 -7.19
C ARG A 19 -4.97 3.30 -6.36
N VAL A 20 -4.96 2.02 -6.70
CA VAL A 20 -4.22 1.01 -5.96
C VAL A 20 -2.72 1.14 -6.25
N ARG A 21 -2.32 1.50 -7.48
CA ARG A 21 -0.93 1.88 -7.82
C ARG A 21 -0.41 2.98 -6.91
N MET A 22 -1.21 4.04 -6.69
CA MET A 22 -0.84 5.12 -5.76
C MET A 22 -0.68 4.63 -4.31
N VAL A 23 -1.54 3.71 -3.86
CA VAL A 23 -1.49 3.18 -2.49
C VAL A 23 -0.26 2.30 -2.29
N VAL A 24 0.03 1.37 -3.21
CA VAL A 24 1.20 0.49 -3.10
C VAL A 24 2.51 1.28 -3.24
N ALA A 25 2.55 2.26 -4.15
CA ALA A 25 3.73 3.12 -4.32
C ALA A 25 3.99 3.97 -3.07
N SER A 26 2.94 4.53 -2.46
CA SER A 26 3.07 5.27 -1.20
C SER A 26 3.49 4.36 -0.06
N PHE A 27 3.02 3.11 -0.02
CA PHE A 27 3.42 2.15 1.01
C PHE A 27 4.90 1.80 0.88
N LEU A 28 5.39 1.49 -0.33
CA LEU A 28 6.79 1.20 -0.58
C LEU A 28 7.70 2.39 -0.20
N THR A 29 7.38 3.58 -0.70
CA THR A 29 8.25 4.75 -0.56
C THR A 29 8.17 5.40 0.80
N LYS A 30 7.01 5.40 1.46
CA LYS A 30 6.79 6.13 2.72
C LYS A 30 6.71 5.20 3.93
N HIS A 31 6.04 4.05 3.84
CA HIS A 31 5.96 3.13 4.98
C HIS A 31 7.22 2.30 5.12
N LEU A 32 7.74 1.77 4.00
CA LEU A 32 8.94 0.94 3.98
C LEU A 32 10.23 1.74 3.80
N LEU A 33 10.14 3.03 3.40
CA LEU A 33 11.29 3.89 3.10
C LEU A 33 12.25 3.29 2.06
N ALA A 34 11.69 2.53 1.12
CA ALA A 34 12.45 1.97 0.01
C ALA A 34 12.58 2.99 -1.13
N ASP A 35 13.68 2.88 -1.89
CA ASP A 35 13.88 3.67 -3.10
C ASP A 35 12.76 3.36 -4.11
N TRP A 36 12.09 4.42 -4.59
CA TRP A 36 11.01 4.32 -5.57
C TRP A 36 11.43 3.61 -6.85
N ARG A 37 12.73 3.66 -7.21
CA ARG A 37 13.27 2.98 -8.41
C ARG A 37 13.13 1.45 -8.33
N ILE A 38 13.04 0.88 -7.12
CA ILE A 38 12.79 -0.55 -6.95
C ILE A 38 11.38 -0.88 -7.40
N GLY A 39 10.40 -0.07 -7.00
CA GLY A 39 9.01 -0.23 -7.39
C GLY A 39 8.78 0.07 -8.87
N GLU A 40 9.49 1.08 -9.41
CA GLU A 40 9.45 1.42 -10.84
C GLU A 40 9.90 0.25 -11.72
N ARG A 41 11.04 -0.39 -11.40
CA ARG A 41 11.49 -1.59 -12.11
C ARG A 41 10.52 -2.76 -11.97
N TRP A 42 9.98 -2.98 -10.78
CA TRP A 42 8.97 -4.03 -10.58
C TRP A 42 7.73 -3.80 -11.45
N PHE A 43 7.25 -2.55 -11.52
CA PHE A 43 6.12 -2.17 -12.37
C PHE A 43 6.46 -2.32 -13.86
N TRP A 44 7.67 -1.97 -14.27
CA TRP A 44 8.15 -2.18 -15.64
C TRP A 44 8.08 -3.65 -16.06
N ASP A 45 8.49 -4.55 -15.17
CA ASP A 45 8.56 -5.99 -15.46
C ASP A 45 7.20 -6.71 -15.38
N THR A 46 6.20 -6.10 -14.73
CA THR A 46 4.93 -6.79 -14.41
C THR A 46 3.69 -6.14 -15.01
N LEU A 47 3.72 -4.86 -15.38
CA LEU A 47 2.58 -4.21 -16.00
C LEU A 47 2.54 -4.47 -17.50
N VAL A 48 1.39 -4.92 -18.01
CA VAL A 48 1.14 -4.99 -19.47
C VAL A 48 1.06 -3.60 -20.10
N ASP A 49 0.81 -2.56 -19.30
CA ASP A 49 0.77 -1.16 -19.70
C ASP A 49 1.99 -0.35 -19.25
N ALA A 50 3.12 -1.03 -18.96
CA ALA A 50 4.38 -0.38 -18.65
C ALA A 50 4.78 0.60 -19.77
N ASP A 51 5.07 1.84 -19.39
CA ASP A 51 5.40 2.93 -20.30
C ASP A 51 6.55 3.78 -19.73
N ALA A 52 7.48 4.16 -20.62
CA ALA A 52 8.74 4.81 -20.25
C ALA A 52 8.56 6.24 -19.70
N ALA A 53 7.39 6.87 -19.90
CA ALA A 53 7.06 8.16 -19.33
C ALA A 53 6.15 8.01 -18.10
N ASN A 54 5.03 7.31 -18.26
CA ASN A 54 3.99 7.21 -17.23
C ASN A 54 4.48 6.49 -15.97
N ASN A 55 5.26 5.42 -16.12
CA ASN A 55 5.76 4.65 -14.97
C ASN A 55 6.68 5.49 -14.08
N PRO A 56 7.84 6.02 -14.57
CA PRO A 56 8.73 6.82 -13.73
C PRO A 56 8.07 8.10 -13.24
N PHE A 57 7.19 8.74 -14.03
CA PHE A 57 6.47 9.94 -13.59
C PHE A 57 5.54 9.64 -12.41
N GLY A 58 4.76 8.56 -12.48
CA GLY A 58 3.88 8.14 -11.39
C GLY A 58 4.64 7.84 -10.10
N TRP A 59 5.79 7.16 -10.20
CA TRP A 59 6.63 6.87 -9.03
C TRP A 59 7.25 8.12 -8.41
N GLN A 60 7.77 9.04 -9.23
CA GLN A 60 8.29 10.33 -8.75
C GLN A 60 7.21 11.14 -8.04
N TRP A 61 6.02 11.24 -8.65
CA TRP A 61 4.88 11.97 -8.10
C TRP A 61 4.47 11.46 -6.71
N VAL A 62 4.40 10.13 -6.51
CA VAL A 62 4.06 9.52 -5.22
C VAL A 62 5.20 9.68 -4.20
N ALA A 63 6.46 9.55 -4.64
CA ALA A 63 7.64 9.72 -3.80
C ALA A 63 7.88 11.18 -3.38
N GLY A 64 7.10 12.14 -3.88
CA GLY A 64 7.26 13.56 -3.58
C GLY A 64 8.41 14.22 -4.32
N ALA A 65 8.84 13.64 -5.44
CA ALA A 65 9.86 14.18 -6.34
C ALA A 65 9.20 14.77 -7.59
N GLY A 66 9.59 15.99 -7.98
CA GLY A 66 9.03 16.71 -9.13
C GLY A 66 8.25 17.96 -8.75
N TYR A 67 7.93 18.78 -9.75
CA TYR A 67 7.32 20.10 -9.57
C TYR A 67 5.85 20.04 -9.08
N ASP A 68 5.09 19.06 -9.55
CA ASP A 68 3.67 18.86 -9.22
C ASP A 68 3.43 17.67 -8.27
N ALA A 69 4.50 17.17 -7.65
CA ALA A 69 4.46 15.98 -6.84
C ALA A 69 3.57 16.15 -5.61
N GLN A 70 3.00 15.03 -5.15
CA GLN A 70 2.28 15.05 -3.88
C GLN A 70 3.25 15.45 -2.76
N PRO A 71 2.90 16.43 -1.90
CA PRO A 71 3.77 16.80 -0.79
C PRO A 71 4.14 15.57 0.05
N TYR A 72 5.45 15.37 0.30
CA TYR A 72 5.96 14.14 0.91
C TYR A 72 5.25 13.78 2.23
N PHE A 73 4.95 14.78 3.06
CA PHE A 73 4.26 14.63 4.34
C PHE A 73 2.82 14.06 4.24
N ARG A 74 2.23 14.00 3.04
CA ARG A 74 0.97 13.30 2.79
C ARG A 74 1.27 11.81 2.61
N ILE A 75 1.17 11.06 3.72
CA ILE A 75 1.35 9.61 3.77
C ILE A 75 -0.03 8.96 3.78
N PHE A 76 -0.34 8.12 2.79
CA PHE A 76 -1.64 7.45 2.72
C PHE A 76 -1.75 6.40 3.83
N ASN A 77 -2.83 6.41 4.62
CA ASN A 77 -3.16 5.28 5.48
C ASN A 77 -3.82 4.19 4.61
N PRO A 78 -3.20 3.02 4.39
CA PRO A 78 -3.76 2.00 3.51
C PRO A 78 -5.14 1.51 3.97
N VAL A 79 -5.38 1.45 5.29
CA VAL A 79 -6.68 1.06 5.85
C VAL A 79 -7.76 2.03 5.41
N LEU A 80 -7.54 3.34 5.62
CA LEU A 80 -8.50 4.38 5.23
C LEU A 80 -8.68 4.49 3.71
N GLN A 81 -7.64 4.18 2.93
CA GLN A 81 -7.76 4.12 1.47
C GLN A 81 -8.64 2.93 1.04
N GLY A 82 -8.45 1.77 1.65
CA GLY A 82 -9.29 0.59 1.44
C GLY A 82 -10.75 0.88 1.79
N GLU A 83 -11.02 1.40 2.99
CA GLU A 83 -12.38 1.74 3.44
C GLU A 83 -13.07 2.76 2.53
N LYS A 84 -12.32 3.71 1.97
CA LYS A 84 -12.87 4.74 1.07
C LYS A 84 -13.16 4.22 -0.33
N PHE A 85 -12.29 3.39 -0.91
CA PHE A 85 -12.34 3.01 -2.32
C PHE A 85 -12.83 1.58 -2.57
N ASP A 86 -12.95 0.79 -1.51
CA ASP A 86 -13.40 -0.62 -1.51
C ASP A 86 -14.25 -0.88 -0.24
N ALA A 87 -15.33 -0.11 -0.07
CA ALA A 87 -16.07 -0.02 1.21
C ALA A 87 -16.63 -1.37 1.72
N ASN A 88 -17.07 -2.26 0.82
CA ASN A 88 -17.54 -3.61 1.15
C ASN A 88 -16.43 -4.68 1.07
N GLY A 89 -15.20 -4.26 0.77
CA GLY A 89 -14.06 -5.14 0.59
C GLY A 89 -14.12 -6.02 -0.65
N ALA A 90 -15.01 -5.78 -1.63
CA ALA A 90 -15.16 -6.67 -2.78
C ALA A 90 -13.85 -6.87 -3.55
N TYR A 91 -13.05 -5.82 -3.72
CA TYR A 91 -11.74 -5.91 -4.36
C TYR A 91 -10.74 -6.71 -3.51
N VAL A 92 -10.66 -6.43 -2.20
CA VAL A 92 -9.81 -7.19 -1.27
C VAL A 92 -10.23 -8.66 -1.21
N ARG A 93 -11.52 -8.97 -1.09
CA ARG A 93 -12.04 -10.35 -1.03
C ARG A 93 -11.73 -11.14 -2.29
N ARG A 94 -11.74 -10.48 -3.46
CA ARG A 94 -11.39 -11.11 -4.73
C ARG A 94 -9.92 -11.53 -4.78
N TRP A 95 -9.02 -10.66 -4.34
CA TRP A 95 -7.57 -10.86 -4.49
C TRP A 95 -6.87 -11.45 -3.26
N VAL A 96 -7.54 -11.41 -2.10
CA VAL A 96 -7.08 -11.94 -0.80
C VAL A 96 -8.17 -12.84 -0.22
N PRO A 97 -8.46 -13.99 -0.87
CA PRO A 97 -9.59 -14.85 -0.51
C PRO A 97 -9.49 -15.42 0.91
N GLU A 98 -8.29 -15.57 1.46
CA GLU A 98 -8.08 -16.09 2.81
C GLU A 98 -8.72 -15.23 3.91
N ILE A 99 -8.96 -13.93 3.68
CA ILE A 99 -9.65 -13.04 4.63
C ILE A 99 -11.07 -12.70 4.19
N ALA A 100 -11.57 -13.34 3.14
CA ALA A 100 -12.84 -12.99 2.53
C ALA A 100 -14.07 -13.36 3.38
N GLY A 101 -13.90 -14.10 4.47
CA GLY A 101 -14.95 -14.36 5.46
C GLY A 101 -15.12 -13.25 6.51
N LEU A 102 -14.19 -12.29 6.62
CA LEU A 102 -14.28 -11.25 7.66
C LEU A 102 -15.43 -10.26 7.40
N PRO A 103 -16.08 -9.72 8.43
CA PRO A 103 -17.02 -8.61 8.27
C PRO A 103 -16.38 -7.38 7.59
N ASP A 104 -17.17 -6.57 6.87
CA ASP A 104 -16.67 -5.39 6.13
C ASP A 104 -15.85 -4.43 7.00
N ARG A 105 -16.24 -4.24 8.26
CA ARG A 105 -15.51 -3.39 9.22
C ARG A 105 -14.07 -3.87 9.52
N TYR A 106 -13.75 -5.12 9.23
CA TYR A 106 -12.44 -5.73 9.51
C TYR A 106 -11.66 -6.15 8.26
N VAL A 107 -12.29 -6.17 7.08
CA VAL A 107 -11.63 -6.66 5.84
C VAL A 107 -10.37 -5.87 5.48
N HIS A 108 -10.32 -4.58 5.82
CA HIS A 108 -9.14 -3.71 5.61
C HIS A 108 -8.16 -3.68 6.78
N ARG A 109 -8.50 -4.30 7.91
CA ARG A 109 -7.73 -4.33 9.17
C ARG A 109 -7.97 -5.64 9.94
N PRO A 110 -7.61 -6.80 9.38
CA PRO A 110 -7.89 -8.11 9.98
C PRO A 110 -7.26 -8.30 11.37
N TRP A 111 -6.16 -7.59 11.67
CA TRP A 111 -5.53 -7.57 13.00
C TRP A 111 -6.39 -6.92 14.09
N ASP A 112 -7.27 -5.99 13.73
CA ASP A 112 -8.20 -5.34 14.68
C ASP A 112 -9.46 -6.20 14.95
N ALA A 113 -9.67 -7.28 14.19
CA ALA A 113 -10.83 -8.15 14.36
C ALA A 113 -10.75 -8.92 15.70
N PRO A 114 -11.82 -8.97 16.51
CA PRO A 114 -11.86 -9.81 17.70
C PRO A 114 -11.56 -11.29 17.39
N PRO A 115 -10.94 -12.05 18.32
CA PRO A 115 -10.64 -13.46 18.09
C PRO A 115 -11.83 -14.30 17.63
N ILE A 116 -13.04 -14.00 18.14
CA ILE A 116 -14.27 -14.69 17.75
C ILE A 116 -14.66 -14.46 16.29
N GLU A 117 -14.49 -13.23 15.79
CA GLU A 117 -14.77 -12.86 14.39
C GLU A 117 -13.75 -13.50 13.45
N ARG A 118 -12.47 -13.51 13.85
CA ARG A 118 -11.41 -14.20 13.10
C ARG A 118 -11.63 -15.70 13.04
N ALA A 119 -12.00 -16.32 14.15
CA ALA A 119 -12.31 -17.75 14.21
C ALA A 119 -13.52 -18.09 13.35
N ALA A 120 -14.59 -17.29 13.39
CA ALA A 120 -15.78 -17.47 12.54
C ALA A 120 -15.45 -17.34 11.04
N ALA A 121 -14.50 -16.49 10.68
CA ALA A 121 -14.01 -16.34 9.31
C ALA A 121 -12.93 -17.37 8.91
N GLY A 122 -12.47 -18.23 9.82
CA GLY A 122 -11.39 -19.18 9.56
C GLY A 122 -10.00 -18.53 9.35
N VAL A 123 -9.78 -17.34 9.90
CA VAL A 123 -8.54 -16.54 9.71
C VAL A 123 -7.62 -16.65 10.91
N ARG A 124 -6.42 -17.21 10.75
CA ARG A 124 -5.32 -17.10 11.72
C ARG A 124 -4.21 -16.19 11.19
N LEU A 125 -3.98 -15.09 11.90
CA LEU A 125 -2.90 -14.17 11.54
C LEU A 125 -1.53 -14.80 11.78
N GLY A 126 -0.58 -14.52 10.89
CA GLY A 126 0.74 -15.14 10.86
C GLY A 126 0.78 -16.55 10.25
N HIS A 127 -0.37 -17.12 9.89
CA HIS A 127 -0.45 -18.40 9.18
C HIS A 127 -1.26 -18.29 7.89
N ASP A 128 -2.55 -17.98 7.99
CA ASP A 128 -3.47 -17.92 6.84
C ASP A 128 -3.34 -16.57 6.12
N TYR A 129 -3.12 -15.49 6.88
CA TYR A 129 -2.79 -14.15 6.38
C TYR A 129 -1.76 -13.49 7.30
N PRO A 130 -0.76 -12.74 6.81
CA PRO A 130 0.31 -12.21 7.65
C PRO A 130 -0.18 -11.12 8.62
N GLU A 131 0.56 -10.95 9.71
CA GLU A 131 0.50 -9.73 10.52
C GLU A 131 1.06 -8.54 9.72
N PRO A 132 0.66 -7.29 10.04
CA PRO A 132 1.24 -6.11 9.40
C PRO A 132 2.77 -6.09 9.49
N VAL A 133 3.44 -5.94 8.35
CA VAL A 133 4.91 -5.83 8.32
C VAL A 133 5.42 -4.55 8.99
N VAL A 134 4.55 -3.55 9.17
CA VAL A 134 4.86 -2.31 9.87
C VAL A 134 3.60 -1.69 10.45
N ASP A 135 3.70 -1.12 11.67
CA ASP A 135 2.64 -0.27 12.23
C ASP A 135 2.54 1.06 11.45
N HIS A 136 1.33 1.47 11.08
CA HIS A 136 1.11 2.70 10.32
C HIS A 136 1.57 3.94 11.08
N GLY A 137 1.29 4.03 12.37
CA GLY A 137 1.65 5.20 13.19
C GLY A 137 3.17 5.36 13.29
N ALA A 138 3.87 4.27 13.58
CA ALA A 138 5.32 4.21 13.64
C ALA A 138 5.98 4.49 12.29
N ALA A 139 5.50 3.86 11.21
CA ALA A 139 6.01 4.08 9.86
C ALA A 139 5.85 5.54 9.44
N ARG A 140 4.68 6.13 9.73
CA ARG A 140 4.39 7.53 9.43
C ARG A 140 5.34 8.48 10.14
N ARG A 141 5.57 8.28 11.46
CA ARG A 141 6.53 9.09 12.23
C ARG A 141 7.93 8.97 11.63
N ARG A 142 8.43 7.74 11.45
CA ARG A 142 9.74 7.46 10.87
C ARG A 142 9.96 8.16 9.52
N ALA A 143 8.94 8.16 8.65
CA ALA A 143 9.02 8.82 7.35
C ALA A 143 9.11 10.35 7.45
N LEU A 144 8.34 10.95 8.36
CA LEU A 144 8.38 12.39 8.58
C LEU A 144 9.71 12.84 9.21
N ASP A 145 10.24 12.06 10.15
CA ASP A 145 11.53 12.32 10.79
C ASP A 145 12.67 12.27 9.75
N ALA A 146 12.68 11.25 8.89
CA ALA A 146 13.65 11.13 7.79
C ALA A 146 13.56 12.31 6.81
N PHE A 147 12.34 12.74 6.47
CA PHE A 147 12.13 13.91 5.61
C PHE A 147 12.61 15.21 6.25
N GLU A 148 12.36 15.39 7.56
CA GLU A 148 12.84 16.56 8.28
C GLU A 148 14.36 16.60 8.36
N ALA A 149 15.01 15.46 8.64
CA ALA A 149 16.46 15.33 8.66
C ALA A 149 17.10 15.68 7.31
N MET A 150 16.58 15.13 6.21
CA MET A 150 17.00 15.49 4.85
C MET A 150 16.85 16.99 4.59
N ARG A 151 15.71 17.58 4.99
CA ARG A 151 15.46 19.00 4.80
C ARG A 151 16.40 19.89 5.62
N LYS A 152 16.84 19.46 6.80
CA LYS A 152 17.87 20.15 7.60
C LYS A 152 19.23 20.05 6.90
N GLY A 153 19.65 18.85 6.51
CA GLY A 153 20.94 18.65 5.85
C GLY A 153 21.09 19.29 4.46
N MET A 154 20.00 19.69 3.79
CA MET A 154 20.07 20.50 2.56
C MET A 154 20.23 22.01 2.81
N ARG A 155 20.02 22.47 4.05
CA ARG A 155 20.12 23.89 4.44
C ARG A 155 21.44 24.25 5.09
N ASP A 156 22.20 23.24 5.51
CA ASP A 156 23.56 23.33 6.03
C ASP A 156 24.57 23.10 4.90
#